data_AF-A0A7W0U5I9-F1
#
_entry.id   AF-A0A7W0U5I9-F1
#
_cell.length_a   1.000
_cell.length_b   1.000
_cell.length_c   1.000
_cell.angle_alpha   90.00
_cell.angle_beta   90.00
_cell.angle_gamma   90.00
#
_symmetry.space_group_name_H-M   'P 1'
#
loop_
_entity.id
_entity.type
_entity.pdbx_description
1 polymer ?
#
loop_
_entity_poly.entity_id
_entity_poly.type
_entity_poly.pdbx_seq_one_letter_code
_entity_poly.pdbx_strand_id
1 'polypeptide(L)' 'MPGAATAIRLTRSALDGCALLGDRHREAALHNNLADLLHITGETDQAMEHLKRAVSLFADVGADEGPQPEVWKLVQW' A
#
# COMPACT_ATOMS: atom_id res chain seq x y z
N MET A 1 -18.25 8.91 11.00
CA MET A 1 -18.97 7.73 10.46
C MET A 1 -18.48 6.47 11.19
N PRO A 2 -19.33 5.71 11.90
CA PRO A 2 -18.90 4.56 12.70
C PRO A 2 -18.21 3.45 11.88
N GLY A 3 -18.49 3.35 10.57
CA GLY A 3 -17.81 2.42 9.66
C GLY A 3 -16.33 2.75 9.42
N ALA A 4 -15.97 4.04 9.31
CA ALA A 4 -14.60 4.46 9.00
C ALA A 4 -13.63 4.14 10.15
N ALA A 5 -14.03 4.36 11.40
CA ALA A 5 -13.22 4.01 12.56
C ALA A 5 -12.96 2.50 12.66
N THR A 6 -13.97 1.68 12.33
CA THR A 6 -13.83 0.22 12.30
C THR A 6 -12.89 -0.21 11.17
N ALA A 7 -13.04 0.38 9.98
CA ALA A 7 -12.16 0.10 8.84
C ALA A 7 -10.71 0.47 9.15
N ILE A 8 -10.44 1.65 9.70
CA ILE A 8 -9.09 2.08 10.11
C ILE A 8 -8.47 1.08 11.08
N ARG A 9 -9.22 0.63 12.09
CA ARG A 9 -8.73 -0.35 13.07
C ARG A 9 -8.38 -1.69 12.42
N LEU A 10 -9.25 -2.19 11.54
CA LEU A 10 -9.02 -3.46 10.84
C LEU A 10 -7.83 -3.36 9.89
N THR A 11 -7.69 -2.26 9.15
CA THR A 11 -6.56 -2.03 8.24
C THR A 11 -5.24 -1.96 9.01
N ARG A 12 -5.20 -1.30 10.18
CA ARG A 12 -4.01 -1.30 11.05
C ARG A 12 -3.65 -2.72 11.53
N SER A 13 -4.62 -3.51 11.97
CA SER A 13 -4.37 -4.90 12.37
C SER A 13 -3.86 -5.76 11.19
N ALA A 14 -4.32 -5.50 9.98
CA ALA A 14 -3.87 -6.23 8.79
C ALA A 14 -2.43 -5.83 8.40
N LEU A 15 -2.06 -4.57 8.60
CA LEU A 15 -0.69 -4.07 8.37
C LEU A 15 0.31 -4.81 9.26
N ASP A 16 0.01 -4.95 10.55
CA ASP A 16 0.87 -5.68 11.49
C ASP A 16 1.12 -7.13 11.01
N GLY A 17 0.07 -7.79 10.52
CA GLY A 17 0.18 -9.14 9.95
C GLY A 17 1.03 -9.20 8.69
N CYS A 18 0.87 -8.25 7.77
CA CYS A 18 1.66 -8.21 6.53
C CYS A 18 3.14 -7.93 6.80
N ALA A 19 3.44 -7.03 7.73
CA ALA A 19 4.80 -6.72 8.15
C ALA A 19 5.48 -7.95 8.77
N LEU A 20 4.76 -8.74 9.58
CA LEU A 20 5.29 -9.99 10.16
C LEU A 20 5.57 -11.06 9.10
N LEU A 21 4.75 -11.12 8.05
CA LEU A 21 4.90 -12.09 6.95
C LEU A 21 5.91 -11.65 5.88
N GLY A 22 6.38 -10.40 5.93
CA GLY A 22 7.28 -9.83 4.92
C GLY A 22 6.62 -9.59 3.55
N ASP A 23 5.28 -9.52 3.49
CA ASP A 23 4.54 -9.28 2.26
C ASP A 23 4.49 -7.77 1.95
N ARG A 24 5.58 -7.28 1.34
CA ARG A 24 5.78 -5.85 1.04
C ARG A 24 4.72 -5.29 0.08
N HIS A 25 4.24 -6.10 -0.88
CA HIS A 25 3.21 -5.67 -1.82
C HIS A 25 1.86 -5.47 -1.12
N ARG A 26 1.47 -6.40 -0.25
CA ARG A 26 0.23 -6.28 0.54
C ARG A 26 0.34 -5.19 1.61
N GLU A 27 1.51 -5.01 2.21
CA GLU A 27 1.79 -3.89 3.12
C GLU A 27 1.57 -2.54 2.40
N ALA A 28 2.11 -2.37 1.20
CA ALA A 28 1.93 -1.16 0.39
C ALA A 28 0.45 -0.85 0.09
N ALA A 29 -0.31 -1.87 -0.33
CA ALA A 29 -1.75 -1.72 -0.60
C ALA A 29 -2.55 -1.31 0.65
N LEU A 30 -2.22 -1.87 1.82
CA LEU A 30 -2.88 -1.51 3.07
C LEU A 30 -2.54 -0.09 3.54
N HIS A 31 -1.31 0.36 3.32
CA HIS A 31 -0.93 1.75 3.56
C HIS A 31 -1.74 2.71 2.67
N ASN A 32 -1.95 2.39 1.39
CA ASN A 32 -2.79 3.20 0.50
C ASN A 32 -4.25 3.24 1.00
N ASN A 33 -4.83 2.09 1.34
CA ASN A 33 -6.20 2.03 1.86
C ASN A 33 -6.37 2.81 3.17
N LEU A 34 -5.36 2.81 4.05
CA LEU A 34 -5.38 3.60 5.27
C LEU A 34 -5.29 5.10 4.97
N ALA A 35 -4.51 5.50 3.98
CA ALA A 35 -4.46 6.89 3.52
C ALA A 35 -5.83 7.38 3.02
N ASP A 36 -6.53 6.60 2.20
CA ASP A 36 -7.86 6.95 1.71
C ASP A 36 -8.87 7.10 2.85
N LEU A 37 -8.86 6.16 3.80
CA LEU A 37 -9.75 6.21 4.97
C LEU A 37 -9.49 7.45 5.83
N LEU A 38 -8.21 7.77 6.11
CA LEU A 38 -7.82 8.94 6.88
C LEU A 38 -8.16 10.24 6.17
N HIS A 39 -8.00 10.29 4.84
CA HIS A 39 -8.37 11.45 4.05
C HIS A 39 -9.88 11.72 4.13
N ILE A 40 -10.71 10.67 3.99
CA ILE A 40 -12.16 10.79 4.09
C ILE A 40 -12.62 11.15 5.52
N THR A 41 -11.86 10.81 6.55
CA THR A 41 -12.13 11.24 7.94
C THR A 41 -11.57 12.61 8.30
N GLY A 42 -10.83 13.26 7.39
CA GLY A 42 -10.25 14.60 7.57
C GLY A 42 -8.84 14.60 8.17
N GLU A 43 -8.25 13.44 8.44
CA GLU A 43 -6.91 13.25 9.01
C GLU A 43 -5.82 13.32 7.92
N THR A 44 -5.79 14.45 7.19
CA THR A 44 -5.01 14.63 5.95
C THR A 44 -3.50 14.44 6.16
N ASP A 45 -2.94 14.91 7.27
CA ASP A 45 -1.50 14.76 7.54
C ASP A 45 -1.11 13.28 7.70
N GLN A 46 -1.89 12.51 8.47
CA GLN A 46 -1.67 11.08 8.63
C GLN A 46 -1.91 10.32 7.32
N ALA A 47 -2.90 10.74 6.53
CA ALA A 47 -3.14 10.16 5.21
C ALA A 47 -1.90 10.30 4.31
N MET A 48 -1.27 11.48 4.31
CA MET A 48 -0.08 11.74 3.52
C MET A 48 1.12 10.88 3.96
N GLU A 49 1.30 10.65 5.26
CA GLU A 49 2.34 9.75 5.77
C GLU A 49 2.14 8.32 5.28
N HIS A 50 0.92 7.79 5.37
CA HIS A 50 0.59 6.45 4.89
C HIS A 50 0.74 6.34 3.36
N LEU A 51 0.34 7.35 2.60
CA LEU A 51 0.50 7.38 1.15
C LEU A 51 1.98 7.35 0.73
N LYS A 52 2.83 8.16 1.38
CA LYS A 52 4.28 8.15 1.13
C LYS A 52 4.88 6.77 1.39
N ARG A 53 4.46 6.12 2.48
CA ARG A 53 4.91 4.76 2.80
C ARG A 53 4.49 3.74 1.76
N ALA A 54 3.25 3.79 1.27
CA ALA A 54 2.77 2.94 0.20
C ALA A 54 3.61 3.09 -1.08
N VAL A 55 3.87 4.34 -1.50
CA VAL A 55 4.69 4.63 -2.69
C VAL A 55 6.10 4.07 -2.55
N SER A 56 6.76 4.28 -1.40
CA SER A 56 8.10 3.71 -1.17
C SER A 56 8.10 2.18 -1.26
N LEU A 57 7.12 1.51 -0.63
CA LEU A 57 7.05 0.05 -0.65
C LEU A 57 6.76 -0.51 -2.05
N PHE A 58 5.88 0.12 -2.84
CA PHE A 58 5.64 -0.28 -4.23
C PHE A 58 6.87 -0.08 -5.11
N ALA A 59 7.61 1.01 -4.91
CA ALA A 59 8.87 1.24 -5.61
C ALA A 59 9.90 0.15 -5.28
N ASP A 60 9.98 -0.27 -4.02
CA ASP A 60 10.89 -1.35 -3.61
C ASP A 60 10.49 -2.70 -4.21
N VAL A 61 9.20 -3.05 -4.23
CA VAL A 61 8.70 -4.29 -4.86
C VAL A 61 9.00 -4.30 -6.36
N GLY A 62 8.75 -3.19 -7.05
CA GLY A 62 9.05 -3.05 -8.48
C GLY A 62 10.56 -3.06 -8.80
N ALA A 63 11.40 -2.71 -7.83
CA ALA A 63 12.86 -2.82 -7.96
C ALA A 63 13.36 -4.25 -7.72
N ASP A 64 12.77 -4.98 -6.77
CA ASP A 64 13.12 -6.38 -6.45
C ASP A 64 12.61 -7.39 -7.50
N GLU A 65 11.50 -7.10 -8.20
CA GLU A 65 10.99 -7.98 -9.27
C GLU A 65 11.89 -8.01 -10.51
N GLY A 66 12.88 -7.11 -10.62
CA GLY A 66 13.72 -6.95 -11.79
C GLY A 66 12.92 -6.61 -13.06
N PRO A 67 13.57 -6.15 -14.14
CA PRO A 67 12.90 -6.09 -15.42
C PRO A 67 12.55 -7.52 -15.84
N GLN A 68 11.27 -7.92 -15.81
CA GLN A 68 10.83 -9.17 -16.42
C GLN A 68 11.09 -9.09 -17.93
N PRO A 69 12.12 -9.78 -18.47
CA PRO A 69 12.52 -9.63 -19.87
C PRO A 69 11.50 -10.26 -20.85
N GLU A 70 10.42 -10.82 -20.33
CA GLU A 70 9.34 -11.48 -21.07
C GLU A 70 8.23 -10.50 -21.46
N VAL A 71 7.95 -9.50 -20.62
CA VAL A 71 6.88 -8.51 -20.86
C VAL A 71 7.19 -7.63 -22.09
N TRP A 72 8.47 -7.38 -22.37
CA TRP A 72 8.92 -6.53 -23.48
C TRP A 72 9.01 -7.26 -24.82
N LYS A 73 8.84 -8.60 -24.87
CA LYS A 73 8.90 -9.37 -26.12
C LYS A 73 7.56 -9.48 -26.85
N LEU A 74 6.46 -9.02 -26.26
CA LEU A 74 5.11 -9.16 -26.85
C LEU A 74 4.70 -8.05 -27.81
N VAL A 75 5.55 -7.03 -28.03
CA VAL A 75 5.29 -6.05 -29.09
C VAL A 75 6.55 -5.89 -29.94
N GLN A 76 6.62 -6.69 -31.00
CA GLN A 76 7.46 -6.35 -32.15
C GLN A 76 6.79 -5.20 -32.90
N TRP A 77 7.54 -4.14 -33.16
CA TRP A 77 7.19 -3.11 -34.13
C TRP A 77 7.38 -3.61 -35.56
#